data_AF-A0A933L9V2-F1
#
_entry.id   AF-A0A933L9V2-F1
#
_cell.length_a   1.000
_cell.length_b   1.000
_cell.length_c   1.000
_cell.angle_alpha   90.00
_cell.angle_beta   90.00
_cell.angle_gamma   90.00
#
_symmetry.space_group_name_H-M   'P 1'
#
loop_
_entity.id
_entity.type
_entity.pdbx_description
1 polymer ?
#
loop_
_entity_poly.entity_id
_entity_poly.type
_entity_poly.pdbx_seq_one_letter_code
_entity_poly.pdbx_strand_id
1 'polypeptide(L)'
;MSGIGELTTDERAAMRAFLQRCDVRLSTMHRVATALLSGAGILVLLPAVERDAVLEVLRSLMVGSITWSRGLLVVAVVLSLGLALAVLWLVLIELTRFYFHANHVVHGAGEVFTPRFTLTGLRLPTDELTPEVNRGYDDMHVADRTVRLLVPSNTRSRARIDRQLAAYPGLVEPTGHPDRDRAESMFSLAASERRTLVEECAKVEYGMVRHMLRLQVIVLRYVKALLVIVLTAIAAFASAAAVNGQATISAADQRWIAATFLIWAPAVLIVVSSPVRWLESLLRSEGAAHSGIRDPELTQLEDVTAKVSFVVWVVSAASMVTLLVRHPISSQGRFGAFGAIALSVVLAAIDFAQRWKRRGGFHP
;
A
#
# COMPACT_ATOMS: atom_id res chain seq x y z
N MET A 1 -3.07 17.76 40.59
CA MET A 1 -4.24 17.56 39.72
C MET A 1 -5.48 17.71 40.60
N SER A 2 -6.14 18.86 40.45
CA SER A 2 -7.32 19.27 41.22
C SER A 2 -8.55 18.46 40.85
N GLY A 3 -9.40 18.23 41.85
CA GLY A 3 -10.50 17.27 41.89
C GLY A 3 -11.39 17.21 40.65
N ILE A 4 -11.57 15.98 40.16
CA ILE A 4 -12.69 15.64 39.30
C ILE A 4 -13.92 15.54 40.22
N GLY A 5 -14.85 16.49 40.09
CA GLY A 5 -16.22 16.37 40.58
C GLY A 5 -17.16 16.81 39.46
N GLU A 6 -18.30 16.19 39.18
CA GLU A 6 -18.87 14.91 39.65
C GLU A 6 -19.44 14.17 38.41
N LEU A 7 -19.03 12.91 38.14
CA LEU A 7 -19.66 12.04 37.13
C LEU A 7 -20.82 11.30 37.77
N THR A 8 -22.02 11.44 37.19
CA THR A 8 -23.28 10.91 37.73
C THR A 8 -24.32 10.87 36.61
N THR A 9 -25.48 10.18 36.79
CA THR A 9 -26.40 9.44 35.84
C THR A 9 -25.61 8.77 34.73
N ASP A 10 -25.81 7.54 34.37
CA ASP A 10 -24.79 6.51 34.70
C ASP A 10 -23.31 6.61 34.24
N GLU A 11 -22.59 7.71 34.54
CA GLU A 11 -21.17 7.91 34.22
C GLU A 11 -20.83 8.17 32.72
N ARG A 12 -21.56 8.97 31.91
CA ARG A 12 -23.02 9.18 31.62
C ARG A 12 -23.28 9.02 30.08
N ALA A 13 -23.51 7.91 29.43
CA ALA A 13 -23.07 6.65 29.88
C ALA A 13 -21.58 6.52 29.95
N ALA A 14 -21.25 5.59 30.83
CA ALA A 14 -20.02 4.91 30.98
C ALA A 14 -19.75 4.43 29.59
N MET A 15 -18.85 5.21 28.99
CA MET A 15 -18.39 4.89 27.68
C MET A 15 -19.54 4.93 26.61
N ARG A 16 -20.74 5.49 26.92
CA ARG A 16 -22.11 4.85 26.86
C ARG A 16 -22.27 3.80 25.80
N ALA A 17 -22.13 2.57 26.29
CA ALA A 17 -21.77 1.42 25.51
C ALA A 17 -20.48 1.79 24.77
N PHE A 18 -19.38 1.48 25.40
CA PHE A 18 -17.98 1.69 25.02
C PHE A 18 -17.64 1.83 23.54
N LEU A 19 -17.89 3.04 23.04
CA LEU A 19 -17.85 3.34 21.61
C LEU A 19 -18.78 2.37 20.84
N GLN A 20 -20.08 2.33 21.21
CA GLN A 20 -21.11 1.26 21.22
C GLN A 20 -20.78 0.02 20.44
N ARG A 21 -19.84 -0.70 21.07
CA ARG A 21 -18.97 -1.73 20.51
C ARG A 21 -18.13 -1.07 19.43
N CYS A 22 -16.83 -1.29 19.43
CA CYS A 22 -15.94 -0.87 18.35
C CYS A 22 -16.27 -1.63 17.02
N ASP A 23 -17.57 -1.74 16.66
CA ASP A 23 -18.44 -2.89 16.27
C ASP A 23 -18.65 -2.96 14.76
N VAL A 24 -18.80 -1.79 14.15
CA VAL A 24 -19.04 -1.61 12.72
C VAL A 24 -17.82 -0.91 12.10
N ARG A 25 -17.03 -0.18 12.89
CA ARG A 25 -15.96 0.73 12.44
C ARG A 25 -14.72 0.00 11.93
N LEU A 26 -14.32 -1.09 12.57
CA LEU A 26 -13.33 -2.01 12.01
C LEU A 26 -13.96 -2.96 10.99
N SER A 27 -15.22 -3.34 11.13
CA SER A 27 -15.91 -4.19 10.15
C SER A 27 -16.00 -3.51 8.77
N THR A 28 -16.29 -2.21 8.70
CA THR A 28 -16.35 -1.47 7.43
C THR A 28 -14.96 -1.14 6.92
N MET A 29 -14.02 -0.70 7.76
CA MET A 29 -12.63 -0.48 7.32
C MET A 29 -11.98 -1.78 6.86
N HIS A 30 -12.24 -2.89 7.56
CA HIS A 30 -11.83 -4.22 7.16
C HIS A 30 -12.60 -4.68 5.92
N ARG A 31 -13.90 -4.40 5.76
CA ARG A 31 -14.63 -4.69 4.51
C ARG A 31 -14.08 -3.90 3.34
N VAL A 32 -13.72 -2.64 3.51
CA VAL A 32 -13.04 -1.84 2.48
C VAL A 32 -11.66 -2.42 2.21
N ALA A 33 -10.86 -2.70 3.24
CA ALA A 33 -9.55 -3.32 3.08
C ALA A 33 -9.63 -4.71 2.42
N THR A 34 -10.65 -5.50 2.73
CA THR A 34 -10.94 -6.82 2.16
C THR A 34 -11.53 -6.70 0.76
N ALA A 35 -12.32 -5.67 0.46
CA ALA A 35 -12.77 -5.37 -0.90
C ALA A 35 -11.59 -4.89 -1.77
N LEU A 36 -10.68 -4.09 -1.21
CA LEU A 36 -9.41 -3.75 -1.84
C LEU A 36 -8.51 -4.98 -2.01
N LEU A 37 -8.51 -5.92 -1.05
CA LEU A 37 -7.77 -7.17 -1.15
C LEU A 37 -8.38 -8.12 -2.20
N SER A 38 -9.71 -8.18 -2.26
CA SER A 38 -10.48 -8.95 -3.24
C SER A 38 -10.29 -8.35 -4.64
N GLY A 39 -10.33 -7.03 -4.74
CA GLY A 39 -9.95 -6.27 -5.93
C GLY A 39 -8.46 -6.37 -6.26
N ALA A 40 -7.58 -6.56 -5.27
CA ALA A 40 -6.16 -6.86 -5.50
C ALA A 40 -5.99 -8.20 -6.22
N GLY A 41 -7.00 -9.07 -6.20
CA GLY A 41 -7.11 -10.17 -7.16
C GLY A 41 -6.96 -9.68 -8.60
N ILE A 42 -7.57 -8.56 -8.99
CA ILE A 42 -7.36 -7.94 -10.31
C ILE A 42 -5.91 -7.48 -10.45
N LEU A 43 -5.32 -6.83 -9.44
CA LEU A 43 -3.92 -6.38 -9.51
C LEU A 43 -2.91 -7.54 -9.60
N VAL A 44 -3.24 -8.72 -9.10
CA VAL A 44 -2.39 -9.92 -9.13
C VAL A 44 -2.66 -10.76 -10.37
N LEU A 45 -3.92 -10.89 -10.78
CA LEU A 45 -4.33 -11.66 -11.95
C LEU A 45 -3.90 -10.98 -13.24
N LEU A 46 -3.92 -9.65 -13.29
CA LEU A 46 -3.67 -8.92 -14.52
C LEU A 46 -2.21 -9.10 -15.01
N PRO A 47 -1.16 -9.04 -14.16
CA PRO A 47 0.19 -9.48 -14.53
C PRO A 47 0.29 -10.95 -14.93
N ALA A 48 -0.53 -11.84 -14.35
CA ALA A 48 -0.56 -13.24 -14.74
C ALA A 48 -1.19 -13.45 -16.13
N VAL A 49 -2.22 -12.67 -16.46
CA VAL A 49 -2.86 -12.65 -17.80
C VAL A 49 -1.94 -12.01 -18.84
N GLU A 50 -1.20 -10.97 -18.46
CA GLU A 50 -0.20 -10.32 -19.33
C GLU A 50 1.02 -11.19 -19.60
N ARG A 51 1.28 -12.22 -18.78
CA ARG A 51 2.50 -13.04 -18.84
C ARG A 51 2.84 -13.46 -20.27
N ASP A 52 1.86 -13.98 -21.00
CA ASP A 52 2.09 -14.51 -22.34
C ASP A 52 2.43 -13.40 -23.33
N ALA A 53 1.72 -12.27 -23.27
CA ALA A 53 1.98 -11.10 -24.11
C ALA A 53 3.40 -10.53 -23.86
N VAL A 54 3.81 -10.42 -22.59
CA VAL A 54 5.14 -9.91 -22.25
C VAL A 54 6.23 -10.89 -22.66
N LEU A 55 6.04 -12.19 -22.41
CA LEU A 55 7.01 -13.22 -22.79
C LEU A 55 7.16 -13.31 -24.30
N GLU A 56 6.07 -13.20 -25.05
CA GLU A 56 6.08 -13.15 -26.51
C GLU A 56 6.92 -11.98 -27.01
N VAL A 57 6.64 -10.76 -26.53
CA VAL A 57 7.38 -9.55 -26.93
C VAL A 57 8.87 -9.66 -26.59
N LEU A 58 9.20 -10.07 -25.37
CA LEU A 58 10.59 -10.23 -24.94
C LEU A 58 11.32 -11.30 -25.75
N ARG A 59 10.69 -12.45 -25.98
CA ARG A 59 11.28 -13.53 -26.76
C ARG A 59 11.59 -13.04 -28.17
N SER A 60 10.63 -12.44 -28.84
CA SER A 60 10.80 -11.98 -30.23
C SER A 60 11.82 -10.83 -30.35
N LEU A 61 11.97 -10.00 -29.31
CA LEU A 61 13.03 -8.99 -29.25
C LEU A 61 14.43 -9.60 -29.05
N MET A 62 14.54 -10.73 -28.34
CA MET A 62 15.81 -11.38 -28.01
C MET A 62 16.26 -12.44 -29.03
N VAL A 63 15.40 -12.84 -29.97
CA VAL A 63 15.76 -13.82 -31.01
C VAL A 63 16.75 -13.23 -32.02
N GLY A 64 17.89 -13.91 -32.20
CA GLY A 64 18.94 -13.54 -33.15
C GLY A 64 19.98 -12.57 -32.57
N SER A 65 20.66 -11.81 -33.43
CA SER A 65 21.62 -10.79 -32.98
C SER A 65 20.90 -9.59 -32.35
N ILE A 66 21.36 -9.19 -31.16
CA ILE A 66 20.80 -8.04 -30.45
C ILE A 66 21.33 -6.77 -31.11
N THR A 67 20.47 -6.14 -31.91
CA THR A 67 20.71 -4.78 -32.40
C THR A 67 20.46 -3.76 -31.29
N TRP A 68 21.03 -2.56 -31.43
CA TRP A 68 20.85 -1.49 -30.45
C TRP A 68 19.37 -1.13 -30.22
N SER A 69 18.55 -1.10 -31.28
CA SER A 69 17.11 -0.85 -31.19
C SER A 69 16.38 -1.91 -30.36
N ARG A 70 16.71 -3.19 -30.56
CA ARG A 70 16.13 -4.31 -29.80
C ARG A 70 16.54 -4.23 -28.33
N GLY A 71 17.81 -3.98 -28.05
CA GLY A 71 18.30 -3.80 -26.67
C GLY A 71 17.56 -2.68 -25.93
N LEU A 72 17.39 -1.51 -26.57
CA LEU A 72 16.66 -0.38 -25.99
C LEU A 72 15.17 -0.70 -25.74
N LEU A 73 14.52 -1.46 -26.63
CA LEU A 73 13.13 -1.88 -26.46
C LEU A 73 12.96 -2.93 -25.35
N VAL A 74 13.91 -3.86 -25.21
CA VAL A 74 13.93 -4.79 -24.07
C VAL A 74 14.01 -4.00 -22.76
N VAL A 75 14.88 -3.00 -22.68
CA VAL A 75 14.97 -2.11 -21.51
C VAL A 75 13.64 -1.41 -21.24
N ALA A 76 12.97 -0.88 -22.28
CA ALA A 76 11.66 -0.23 -22.13
C ALA A 76 10.60 -1.18 -21.53
N VAL A 77 10.47 -2.40 -22.09
CA VAL A 77 9.51 -3.42 -21.63
C VAL A 77 9.82 -3.87 -20.19
N VAL A 78 11.08 -4.12 -19.87
CA VAL A 78 11.51 -4.54 -18.53
C VAL A 78 11.24 -3.45 -17.50
N LEU A 79 11.52 -2.19 -17.84
CA LEU A 79 11.26 -1.06 -16.94
C LEU A 79 9.76 -0.81 -16.73
N SER A 80 8.93 -0.94 -17.77
CA SER A 80 7.47 -0.79 -17.62
C SER A 80 6.87 -1.89 -16.75
N LEU A 81 7.30 -3.14 -16.93
CA LEU A 81 6.89 -4.25 -16.09
C LEU A 81 7.41 -4.08 -14.66
N GLY A 82 8.68 -3.68 -14.51
CA GLY A 82 9.30 -3.39 -13.23
C GLY A 82 8.53 -2.30 -12.46
N LEU A 83 8.02 -1.28 -13.16
CA LEU A 83 7.14 -0.28 -12.57
C LEU A 83 5.83 -0.89 -12.09
N ALA A 84 5.15 -1.69 -12.91
CA ALA A 84 3.90 -2.36 -12.53
C ALA A 84 4.08 -3.26 -11.28
N LEU A 85 5.19 -4.00 -11.20
CA LEU A 85 5.54 -4.80 -10.02
C LEU A 85 5.90 -3.94 -8.81
N ALA A 86 6.63 -2.85 -9.01
CA ALA A 86 7.00 -1.93 -7.93
C ALA A 86 5.77 -1.24 -7.33
N VAL A 87 4.80 -0.81 -8.16
CA VAL A 87 3.56 -0.20 -7.63
C VAL A 87 2.71 -1.21 -6.87
N LEU A 88 2.63 -2.46 -7.33
CA LEU A 88 1.96 -3.54 -6.61
C LEU A 88 2.65 -3.81 -5.26
N TRP A 89 3.98 -3.90 -5.27
CA TRP A 89 4.78 -4.10 -4.07
C TRP A 89 4.57 -2.99 -3.04
N LEU A 90 4.50 -1.74 -3.47
CA LEU A 90 4.21 -0.60 -2.58
C LEU A 90 2.81 -0.71 -1.96
N VAL A 91 1.80 -1.16 -2.72
CA VAL A 91 0.46 -1.42 -2.16
C VAL A 91 0.50 -2.51 -1.09
N LEU A 92 1.26 -3.60 -1.30
CA LEU A 92 1.42 -4.67 -0.32
C LEU A 92 2.14 -4.20 0.96
N ILE A 93 3.18 -3.36 0.82
CA ILE A 93 3.84 -2.73 1.97
C ILE A 93 2.84 -1.88 2.76
N GLU A 94 2.07 -1.04 2.10
CA GLU A 94 1.13 -0.15 2.79
C GLU A 94 -0.03 -0.91 3.42
N LEU A 95 -0.50 -1.99 2.79
CA LEU A 95 -1.46 -2.90 3.39
C LEU A 95 -0.87 -3.57 4.64
N THR A 96 0.40 -3.97 4.62
CA THR A 96 1.08 -4.53 5.79
C THR A 96 1.16 -3.49 6.91
N ARG A 97 1.54 -2.25 6.59
CA ARG A 97 1.54 -1.13 7.54
C ARG A 97 0.14 -0.73 8.00
N PHE A 98 -0.90 -1.02 7.23
CA PHE A 98 -2.28 -0.81 7.66
C PHE A 98 -2.71 -1.78 8.74
N TYR A 99 -2.22 -3.01 8.67
CA TYR A 99 -2.59 -4.07 9.59
C TYR A 99 -1.63 -4.20 10.77
N PHE A 100 -0.38 -3.76 10.63
CA PHE A 100 0.65 -3.91 11.65
C PHE A 100 1.27 -2.58 12.07
N HIS A 101 1.29 -2.36 13.39
CA HIS A 101 1.72 -1.14 14.04
C HIS A 101 2.66 -1.48 15.18
N ALA A 102 3.60 -0.59 15.48
CA ALA A 102 4.43 -0.73 16.67
C ALA A 102 3.56 -0.57 17.93
N ASN A 103 3.61 -1.56 18.80
CA ASN A 103 3.13 -1.50 20.17
C ASN A 103 4.30 -1.19 21.08
N HIS A 104 4.04 -0.31 22.03
CA HIS A 104 5.02 0.17 22.97
C HIS A 104 4.75 -0.55 24.29
N VAL A 105 5.62 -1.47 24.67
CA VAL A 105 5.52 -2.15 25.96
C VAL A 105 6.59 -1.59 26.88
N VAL A 106 6.17 -0.79 27.85
CA VAL A 106 7.04 -0.13 28.81
C VAL A 106 7.22 -1.05 30.01
N HIS A 107 8.47 -1.34 30.37
CA HIS A 107 8.82 -2.09 31.58
C HIS A 107 9.90 -1.35 32.36
N GLY A 108 10.16 -1.79 33.60
CA GLY A 108 11.14 -1.13 34.49
C GLY A 108 12.57 -1.03 33.93
N ALA A 109 12.92 -1.83 32.91
CA ALA A 109 14.25 -1.84 32.27
C ALA A 109 14.32 -1.06 30.93
N GLY A 110 13.19 -0.52 30.43
CA GLY A 110 13.13 0.20 29.16
C GLY A 110 11.85 -0.08 28.35
N GLU A 111 11.83 0.43 27.12
CA GLU A 111 10.70 0.29 26.19
C GLU A 111 11.02 -0.76 25.13
N VAL A 112 10.08 -1.69 24.90
CA VAL A 112 10.19 -2.73 23.89
C VAL A 112 9.11 -2.52 22.82
N PHE A 113 9.53 -2.53 21.56
CA PHE A 113 8.62 -2.37 20.42
C PHE A 113 8.22 -3.73 19.88
N THR A 114 6.93 -4.03 19.87
CA THR A 114 6.38 -5.29 19.34
C THR A 114 5.42 -5.04 18.18
N PRO A 115 5.36 -5.90 17.15
CA PRO A 115 4.36 -5.76 16.11
C PRO A 115 2.99 -6.14 16.66
N ARG A 116 2.06 -5.18 16.61
CA ARG A 116 0.66 -5.36 17.00
C ARG A 116 -0.23 -5.27 15.78
N PHE A 117 -1.21 -6.15 15.75
CA PHE A 117 -2.26 -6.08 14.75
C PHE A 117 -3.24 -4.94 15.06
N THR A 118 -3.72 -4.28 14.01
CA THR A 118 -4.68 -3.16 14.07
C THR A 118 -5.94 -3.50 14.88
N LEU A 119 -6.40 -4.76 14.82
CA LEU A 119 -7.41 -5.26 15.76
C LEU A 119 -6.72 -5.67 17.05
N THR A 120 -7.09 -4.99 18.12
CA THR A 120 -6.43 -5.12 19.43
C THR A 120 -7.37 -5.83 20.38
N GLY A 121 -6.85 -6.68 21.25
CA GLY A 121 -7.68 -7.32 22.27
C GLY A 121 -8.37 -6.27 23.15
N LEU A 122 -9.63 -6.54 23.48
CA LEU A 122 -10.40 -5.75 24.43
C LEU A 122 -10.40 -6.52 25.76
N ARG A 123 -9.96 -5.87 26.83
CA ARG A 123 -10.16 -6.34 28.20
C ARG A 123 -11.24 -5.51 28.87
N LEU A 124 -11.87 -6.10 29.88
CA LEU A 124 -12.86 -5.41 30.66
C LEU A 124 -12.16 -4.29 31.47
N PRO A 125 -12.67 -3.04 31.39
CA PRO A 125 -12.08 -1.91 32.11
C PRO A 125 -12.03 -2.16 33.63
N THR A 126 -11.04 -1.56 34.30
CA THR A 126 -10.78 -1.81 35.73
C THR A 126 -11.77 -1.12 36.67
N ASP A 127 -12.30 0.01 36.25
CA ASP A 127 -13.19 0.91 36.99
C ASP A 127 -14.69 0.63 36.73
N GLU A 128 -15.02 -0.23 35.77
CA GLU A 128 -16.40 -0.69 35.47
C GLU A 128 -16.91 -1.75 36.45
N LEU A 129 -16.01 -2.40 37.19
CA LEU A 129 -16.35 -3.46 38.13
C LEU A 129 -16.16 -2.99 39.57
N THR A 130 -17.02 -3.48 40.46
CA THR A 130 -16.77 -3.33 41.90
C THR A 130 -15.46 -4.05 42.28
N PRO A 131 -14.75 -3.62 43.34
CA PRO A 131 -13.51 -4.25 43.80
C PRO A 131 -13.65 -5.77 44.06
N GLU A 132 -14.82 -6.22 44.52
CA GLU A 132 -15.13 -7.64 44.73
C GLU A 132 -15.18 -8.41 43.39
N VAL A 133 -15.88 -7.86 42.40
CA VAL A 133 -16.02 -8.50 41.08
C VAL A 133 -14.71 -8.44 40.31
N ASN A 134 -13.93 -7.38 40.47
CA ASN A 134 -12.57 -7.28 39.94
C ASN A 134 -11.68 -8.42 40.44
N ARG A 135 -11.69 -8.68 41.75
CA ARG A 135 -10.94 -9.82 42.33
C ARG A 135 -11.42 -11.15 41.75
N GLY A 136 -12.73 -11.35 41.65
CA GLY A 136 -13.29 -12.55 41.03
C GLY A 136 -12.93 -12.70 39.54
N TYR A 137 -12.89 -11.59 38.79
CA TYR A 137 -12.44 -11.55 37.40
C TYR A 137 -10.96 -11.92 37.28
N ASP A 138 -10.11 -11.36 38.14
CA ASP A 138 -8.68 -11.66 38.17
C ASP A 138 -8.45 -13.14 38.53
N ASP A 139 -9.19 -13.68 39.50
CA ASP A 139 -9.17 -15.10 39.86
C ASP A 139 -9.54 -16.00 38.66
N MET A 140 -10.52 -15.60 37.85
CA MET A 140 -10.88 -16.32 36.63
C MET A 140 -9.82 -16.20 35.54
N HIS A 141 -9.14 -15.06 35.45
CA HIS A 141 -8.04 -14.85 34.50
C HIS A 141 -6.81 -15.69 34.82
N VAL A 142 -6.55 -15.97 36.11
CA VAL A 142 -5.43 -16.81 36.55
C VAL A 142 -5.79 -18.28 36.73
N ALA A 143 -7.07 -18.65 36.60
CA ALA A 143 -7.52 -20.02 36.69
C ALA A 143 -6.97 -20.88 35.54
N ASP A 144 -6.46 -22.07 35.87
CA ASP A 144 -5.84 -23.00 34.91
C ASP A 144 -6.71 -23.27 33.67
N ARG A 145 -8.03 -23.40 33.86
CA ARG A 145 -8.97 -23.63 32.76
C ARG A 145 -9.00 -22.49 31.73
N THR A 146 -8.86 -21.25 32.18
CA THR A 146 -8.88 -20.04 31.34
C THR A 146 -7.52 -19.85 30.69
N VAL A 147 -6.45 -19.98 31.46
CA VAL A 147 -5.06 -19.90 30.96
C VAL A 147 -4.82 -20.93 29.85
N ARG A 148 -5.37 -22.15 29.99
CA ARG A 148 -5.24 -23.22 28.97
C ARG A 148 -5.84 -22.88 27.61
N LEU A 149 -6.75 -21.90 27.52
CA LEU A 149 -7.30 -21.43 26.25
C LEU A 149 -6.25 -20.70 25.41
N LEU A 150 -5.35 -19.95 26.06
CA LEU A 150 -4.28 -19.19 25.40
C LEU A 150 -2.93 -19.93 25.45
N VAL A 151 -2.68 -20.69 26.52
CA VAL A 151 -1.47 -21.45 26.78
C VAL A 151 -1.83 -22.94 26.96
N PRO A 152 -1.96 -23.71 25.86
CA PRO A 152 -2.30 -25.12 25.94
C PRO A 152 -1.29 -25.91 26.78
N SER A 153 -1.77 -26.90 27.52
CA SER A 153 -0.95 -27.70 28.44
C SER A 153 0.11 -28.58 27.76
N ASN A 154 0.06 -28.73 26.44
CA ASN A 154 1.03 -29.55 25.71
C ASN A 154 2.38 -28.83 25.58
N THR A 155 3.47 -29.58 25.74
CA THR A 155 4.84 -29.07 25.76
C THR A 155 5.22 -28.35 24.46
N ARG A 156 4.71 -28.81 23.31
CA ARG A 156 5.01 -28.22 22.00
C ARG A 156 4.46 -26.80 21.87
N SER A 157 3.23 -26.55 22.35
CA SER A 157 2.62 -25.22 22.37
C SER A 157 3.36 -24.29 23.32
N ARG A 158 3.69 -24.74 24.54
CA ARG A 158 4.48 -23.95 25.51
C ARG A 158 5.84 -23.57 24.94
N ALA A 159 6.59 -24.52 24.37
CA ALA A 159 7.88 -24.24 23.74
C ALA A 159 7.80 -23.32 22.51
N ARG A 160 6.66 -23.28 21.82
CA ARG A 160 6.42 -22.28 20.76
C ARG A 160 6.19 -20.89 21.35
N ILE A 161 5.38 -20.78 22.40
CA ILE A 161 5.12 -19.52 23.10
C ILE A 161 6.43 -18.98 23.71
N ASP A 162 7.22 -19.83 24.37
CA ASP A 162 8.51 -19.44 24.95
C ASP A 162 9.47 -18.87 23.90
N ARG A 163 9.54 -19.51 22.71
CA ARG A 163 10.33 -18.98 21.59
C ARG A 163 9.80 -17.64 21.08
N GLN A 164 8.49 -17.46 21.07
CA GLN A 164 7.88 -16.19 20.67
C GLN A 164 8.18 -15.07 21.69
N LEU A 165 8.05 -15.36 22.98
CA LEU A 165 8.31 -14.39 24.06
C LEU A 165 9.79 -14.06 24.19
N ALA A 166 10.69 -15.02 23.95
CA ALA A 166 12.13 -14.80 23.94
C ALA A 166 12.60 -13.79 22.86
N ALA A 167 11.79 -13.55 21.82
CA ALA A 167 12.07 -12.51 20.83
C ALA A 167 11.88 -11.08 21.37
N TYR A 168 11.22 -10.92 22.54
CA TYR A 168 10.91 -9.63 23.16
C TYR A 168 11.43 -9.61 24.61
N PRO A 169 12.73 -9.32 24.80
CA PRO A 169 13.34 -9.28 26.13
C PRO A 169 12.62 -8.31 27.06
N GLY A 170 12.40 -8.70 28.31
CA GLY A 170 11.71 -7.87 29.31
C GLY A 170 10.19 -7.98 29.31
N LEU A 171 9.59 -8.72 28.37
CA LEU A 171 8.13 -8.91 28.31
C LEU A 171 7.60 -9.97 29.29
N VAL A 172 8.46 -10.88 29.73
CA VAL A 172 8.10 -11.92 30.70
C VAL A 172 8.59 -11.48 32.07
N GLU A 173 7.64 -11.18 32.96
CA GLU A 173 7.91 -10.96 34.37
C GLU A 173 7.60 -12.24 35.14
N PRO A 174 8.61 -12.98 35.63
CA PRO A 174 8.38 -14.26 36.27
C PRO A 174 7.75 -14.07 37.66
N THR A 175 6.51 -14.54 37.82
CA THR A 175 5.78 -14.51 39.11
C THR A 175 5.85 -15.85 39.86
N GLY A 176 6.56 -16.83 39.30
CA GLY A 176 6.61 -18.21 39.81
C GLY A 176 5.48 -19.10 39.28
N HIS A 177 4.61 -18.57 38.40
CA HIS A 177 3.53 -19.30 37.76
C HIS A 177 3.71 -19.29 36.23
N PRO A 178 4.48 -20.23 35.67
CA PRO A 178 5.03 -20.08 34.32
C PRO A 178 3.98 -20.03 33.21
N ASP A 179 2.84 -20.72 33.35
CA ASP A 179 1.76 -20.63 32.37
C ASP A 179 0.93 -19.33 32.49
N ARG A 180 0.86 -18.74 33.68
CA ARG A 180 0.21 -17.43 33.89
C ARG A 180 1.09 -16.32 33.34
N ASP A 181 2.39 -16.39 33.60
CA ASP A 181 3.38 -15.45 33.08
C ASP A 181 3.34 -15.44 31.53
N ARG A 182 3.31 -16.64 30.91
CA ARG A 182 3.11 -16.77 29.46
C ARG A 182 1.81 -16.13 28.98
N ALA A 183 0.70 -16.38 29.67
CA ALA A 183 -0.59 -15.84 29.27
C ALA A 183 -0.60 -14.31 29.33
N GLU A 184 -0.08 -13.71 30.40
CA GLU A 184 -0.07 -12.26 30.55
C GLU A 184 0.88 -11.59 29.54
N SER A 185 2.07 -12.16 29.29
CA SER A 185 2.95 -11.67 28.23
C SER A 185 2.30 -11.76 26.84
N MET A 186 1.49 -12.79 26.57
CA MET A 186 0.74 -12.90 25.31
C MET A 186 -0.38 -11.85 25.22
N PHE A 187 -1.04 -11.50 26.33
CA PHE A 187 -1.97 -10.37 26.38
C PHE A 187 -1.26 -9.04 26.12
N SER A 188 -0.06 -8.84 26.69
CA SER A 188 0.77 -7.66 26.43
C SER A 188 1.23 -7.57 24.97
N LEU A 189 1.59 -8.69 24.31
CA LEU A 189 1.84 -8.73 22.86
C LEU A 189 0.62 -8.33 22.04
N ALA A 190 -0.57 -8.75 22.46
CA ALA A 190 -1.83 -8.34 21.85
C ALA A 190 -2.25 -6.91 22.25
N ALA A 191 -1.43 -6.24 23.06
CA ALA A 191 -1.67 -4.93 23.67
C ALA A 191 -3.02 -4.82 24.39
N SER A 192 -3.43 -5.95 24.93
CA SER A 192 -4.71 -6.21 25.57
C SER A 192 -4.50 -6.14 27.08
N GLU A 193 -4.26 -4.94 27.58
CA GLU A 193 -4.04 -4.64 28.99
C GLU A 193 -5.34 -4.21 29.66
N ARG A 194 -5.39 -4.36 30.99
CA ARG A 194 -6.47 -3.78 31.78
C ARG A 194 -6.20 -2.29 31.95
N ARG A 195 -7.18 -1.47 31.58
CA ARG A 195 -7.13 -0.01 31.60
C ARG A 195 -8.42 0.51 32.22
N THR A 196 -8.41 1.74 32.68
CA THR A 196 -9.65 2.43 33.04
C THR A 196 -10.49 2.67 31.79
N LEU A 197 -11.76 2.91 32.00
CA LEU A 197 -12.73 3.11 30.93
C LEU A 197 -12.30 4.27 30.03
N VAL A 198 -11.86 5.35 30.66
CA VAL A 198 -11.45 6.59 30.00
C VAL A 198 -10.21 6.35 29.11
N GLU A 199 -9.23 5.59 29.61
CA GLU A 199 -8.02 5.24 28.86
C GLU A 199 -8.33 4.39 27.64
N GLU A 200 -9.24 3.43 27.77
CA GLU A 200 -9.64 2.63 26.63
C GLU A 200 -10.42 3.44 25.57
N CYS A 201 -11.31 4.35 25.99
CA CYS A 201 -12.00 5.26 25.07
C CYS A 201 -10.99 6.09 24.28
N ALA A 202 -10.03 6.72 24.97
CA ALA A 202 -8.97 7.48 24.33
C ALA A 202 -8.15 6.61 23.36
N LYS A 203 -7.71 5.42 23.79
CA LYS A 203 -6.97 4.47 22.95
C LYS A 203 -7.69 4.21 21.62
N VAL A 204 -8.99 3.92 21.68
CA VAL A 204 -9.76 3.61 20.48
C VAL A 204 -9.96 4.85 19.61
N GLU A 205 -10.23 6.03 20.16
CA GLU A 205 -10.35 7.27 19.39
C GLU A 205 -9.07 7.58 18.58
N TYR A 206 -7.91 7.53 19.24
CA TYR A 206 -6.62 7.72 18.59
C TYR A 206 -6.33 6.63 17.55
N GLY A 207 -6.62 5.37 17.88
CA GLY A 207 -6.51 4.25 16.94
C GLY A 207 -7.37 4.47 15.69
N MET A 208 -8.61 4.92 15.87
CA MET A 208 -9.54 5.17 14.78
C MET A 208 -9.11 6.28 13.83
N VAL A 209 -8.66 7.41 14.36
CA VAL A 209 -8.12 8.50 13.54
C VAL A 209 -6.91 8.00 12.74
N ARG A 210 -6.01 7.26 13.39
CA ARG A 210 -4.85 6.66 12.73
C ARG A 210 -5.25 5.71 11.59
N HIS A 211 -6.23 4.83 11.81
CA HIS A 211 -6.69 3.91 10.77
C HIS A 211 -7.40 4.63 9.63
N MET A 212 -8.18 5.68 9.91
CA MET A 212 -8.84 6.48 8.88
C MET A 212 -7.83 7.18 7.96
N LEU A 213 -6.81 7.82 8.55
CA LEU A 213 -5.75 8.49 7.79
C LEU A 213 -4.96 7.51 6.93
N ARG A 214 -4.59 6.34 7.49
CA ARG A 214 -3.91 5.28 6.71
C ARG A 214 -4.79 4.73 5.59
N LEU A 215 -6.08 4.52 5.85
CA LEU A 215 -7.01 4.00 4.85
C LEU A 215 -7.14 4.95 3.65
N GLN A 216 -7.20 6.27 3.91
CA GLN A 216 -7.21 7.28 2.85
C GLN A 216 -5.99 7.16 1.93
N VAL A 217 -4.78 7.03 2.51
CA VAL A 217 -3.54 6.89 1.75
C VAL A 217 -3.54 5.59 0.94
N ILE A 218 -3.96 4.47 1.53
CA ILE A 218 -3.99 3.16 0.89
C ILE A 218 -4.97 3.12 -0.27
N VAL A 219 -6.19 3.66 -0.10
CA VAL A 219 -7.20 3.73 -1.15
C VAL A 219 -6.65 4.50 -2.35
N LEU A 220 -6.04 5.67 -2.11
CA LEU A 220 -5.46 6.47 -3.20
C LEU A 220 -4.30 5.72 -3.89
N ARG A 221 -3.39 5.11 -3.13
CA ARG A 221 -2.28 4.34 -3.70
C ARG A 221 -2.75 3.12 -4.49
N TYR A 222 -3.79 2.44 -4.00
CA TYR A 222 -4.41 1.31 -4.70
C TYR A 222 -4.99 1.76 -6.05
N VAL A 223 -5.77 2.85 -6.08
CA VAL A 223 -6.34 3.38 -7.34
C VAL A 223 -5.22 3.76 -8.31
N LYS A 224 -4.16 4.43 -7.83
CA LYS A 224 -2.99 4.76 -8.65
C LYS A 224 -2.31 3.52 -9.22
N ALA A 225 -2.07 2.50 -8.40
CA ALA A 225 -1.44 1.26 -8.82
C ALA A 225 -2.29 0.52 -9.86
N LEU A 226 -3.62 0.42 -9.64
CA LEU A 226 -4.56 -0.17 -10.58
C LEU A 226 -4.48 0.51 -11.94
N LEU A 227 -4.52 1.83 -11.95
CA LEU A 227 -4.46 2.61 -13.17
C LEU A 227 -3.12 2.42 -13.93
N VAL A 228 -1.99 2.37 -13.20
CA VAL A 228 -0.67 2.08 -13.78
C VAL A 228 -0.61 0.67 -14.37
N ILE A 229 -1.13 -0.33 -13.66
CA ILE A 229 -1.16 -1.73 -14.11
C ILE A 229 -2.03 -1.87 -15.36
N VAL A 230 -3.26 -1.34 -15.36
CA VAL A 230 -4.15 -1.38 -16.52
C VAL A 230 -3.52 -0.72 -17.74
N LEU A 231 -2.88 0.45 -17.59
CA LEU A 231 -2.22 1.12 -18.71
C LEU A 231 -1.01 0.32 -19.23
N THR A 232 -0.27 -0.33 -18.33
CA THR A 232 0.85 -1.20 -18.70
C THR A 232 0.37 -2.45 -19.44
N ALA A 233 -0.78 -3.01 -19.05
CA ALA A 233 -1.46 -4.08 -19.77
C ALA A 233 -1.78 -3.73 -21.22
N ILE A 234 -2.39 -2.56 -21.40
CA ILE A 234 -2.74 -2.05 -22.72
C ILE A 234 -1.48 -1.91 -23.58
N ALA A 235 -0.37 -1.42 -23.00
CA ALA A 235 0.91 -1.33 -23.70
C ALA A 235 1.52 -2.71 -24.02
N ALA A 236 1.41 -3.68 -23.11
CA ALA A 236 1.87 -5.05 -23.33
C ALA A 236 1.08 -5.72 -24.45
N PHE A 237 -0.25 -5.65 -24.44
CA PHE A 237 -1.10 -6.19 -25.50
C PHE A 237 -0.90 -5.48 -26.84
N ALA A 238 -0.76 -4.15 -26.84
CA ALA A 238 -0.45 -3.40 -28.06
C ALA A 238 0.90 -3.79 -28.66
N SER A 239 1.88 -4.11 -27.82
CA SER A 239 3.20 -4.60 -28.24
C SER A 239 3.12 -6.04 -28.76
N ALA A 240 2.39 -6.93 -28.08
CA ALA A 240 2.20 -8.31 -28.50
C ALA A 240 1.45 -8.40 -29.83
N ALA A 241 0.42 -7.57 -30.03
CA ALA A 241 -0.29 -7.46 -31.30
C ALA A 241 0.63 -7.09 -32.47
N ALA A 242 1.71 -6.33 -32.21
CA ALA A 242 2.71 -6.00 -33.23
C ALA A 242 3.61 -7.18 -33.58
N VAL A 243 3.90 -8.04 -32.60
CA VAL A 243 4.69 -9.26 -32.80
C VAL A 243 3.85 -10.34 -33.49
N ASN A 244 2.56 -10.41 -33.18
CA ASN A 244 1.57 -11.29 -33.81
C ASN A 244 2.02 -12.76 -33.89
N GLY A 245 2.60 -13.28 -32.80
CA GLY A 245 3.09 -14.66 -32.67
C GLY A 245 4.34 -14.99 -33.47
N GLN A 246 4.99 -14.01 -34.13
CA GLN A 246 6.15 -14.25 -34.97
C GLN A 246 7.44 -14.37 -34.15
N ALA A 247 8.26 -15.38 -34.48
CA ALA A 247 9.55 -15.61 -33.81
C ALA A 247 10.60 -14.53 -34.12
N THR A 248 10.49 -13.87 -35.27
CA THR A 248 11.37 -12.78 -35.70
C THR A 248 10.56 -11.56 -36.03
N ILE A 249 10.94 -10.41 -35.48
CA ILE A 249 10.25 -9.14 -35.71
C ILE A 249 10.95 -8.29 -36.78
N SER A 250 10.14 -7.65 -37.61
CA SER A 250 10.56 -6.69 -38.62
C SER A 250 10.95 -5.34 -38.00
N ALA A 251 11.50 -4.44 -38.82
CA ALA A 251 11.72 -3.06 -38.40
C ALA A 251 10.41 -2.30 -38.19
N ALA A 252 9.31 -2.69 -38.85
CA ALA A 252 8.00 -2.08 -38.66
C ALA A 252 7.43 -2.41 -37.26
N ASP A 253 7.54 -3.67 -36.84
CA ASP A 253 7.05 -4.13 -35.54
C ASP A 253 7.84 -3.47 -34.40
N GLN A 254 9.16 -3.33 -34.57
CA GLN A 254 10.00 -2.58 -33.62
C GLN A 254 9.58 -1.11 -33.50
N ARG A 255 9.20 -0.44 -34.61
CA ARG A 255 8.70 0.94 -34.56
C ARG A 255 7.36 1.02 -33.84
N TRP A 256 6.49 0.02 -34.04
CA TRP A 256 5.22 -0.04 -33.33
C TRP A 256 5.43 -0.16 -31.82
N ILE A 257 6.27 -1.09 -31.37
CA ILE A 257 6.62 -1.25 -29.95
C ILE A 257 7.25 0.06 -29.41
N ALA A 258 8.16 0.69 -30.16
CA ALA A 258 8.74 1.98 -29.77
C ALA A 258 7.68 3.08 -29.62
N ALA A 259 6.72 3.16 -30.55
CA ALA A 259 5.61 4.10 -30.50
C ALA A 259 4.70 3.86 -29.28
N THR A 260 4.40 2.59 -28.98
CA THR A 260 3.62 2.21 -27.79
C THR A 260 4.26 2.75 -26.52
N PHE A 261 5.56 2.53 -26.31
CA PHE A 261 6.23 3.00 -25.10
C PHE A 261 6.50 4.51 -25.07
N LEU A 262 6.67 5.15 -26.23
CA LEU A 262 6.71 6.60 -26.34
C LEU A 262 5.42 7.25 -25.84
N ILE A 263 4.25 6.65 -26.14
CA ILE A 263 2.95 7.14 -25.69
C ILE A 263 2.68 6.73 -24.24
N TRP A 264 3.03 5.50 -23.86
CA TRP A 264 2.83 4.97 -22.51
C TRP A 264 3.55 5.81 -21.45
N ALA A 265 4.79 6.24 -21.71
CA ALA A 265 5.61 6.95 -20.72
C ALA A 265 5.00 8.27 -20.19
N PRO A 266 4.53 9.21 -21.03
CA PRO A 266 3.81 10.38 -20.52
C PRO A 266 2.39 10.03 -20.05
N ALA A 267 1.73 9.05 -20.68
CA ALA A 267 0.39 8.63 -20.26
C ALA A 267 0.38 8.09 -18.82
N VAL A 268 1.38 7.29 -18.42
CA VAL A 268 1.45 6.74 -17.06
C VAL A 268 1.63 7.83 -15.99
N LEU A 269 2.27 8.95 -16.33
CA LEU A 269 2.40 10.11 -15.44
C LEU A 269 1.08 10.86 -15.24
N ILE A 270 0.34 11.05 -16.33
CA ILE A 270 -1.00 11.64 -16.29
C ILE A 270 -1.91 10.76 -15.45
N VAL A 271 -1.85 9.45 -15.68
CA VAL A 271 -2.70 8.46 -15.04
C VAL A 271 -2.39 8.35 -13.54
N VAL A 272 -1.12 8.22 -13.12
CA VAL A 272 -0.74 8.13 -11.70
C VAL A 272 -1.05 9.40 -10.90
N SER A 273 -1.08 10.56 -11.56
CA SER A 273 -1.43 11.84 -10.92
C SER A 273 -2.94 12.15 -10.94
N SER A 274 -3.75 11.41 -11.71
CA SER A 274 -5.21 11.62 -11.81
C SER A 274 -5.92 11.59 -10.46
N PRO A 275 -5.69 10.61 -9.56
CA PRO A 275 -6.43 10.54 -8.30
C PRO A 275 -6.19 11.75 -7.39
N VAL A 276 -4.97 12.30 -7.40
CA VAL A 276 -4.65 13.53 -6.66
C VAL A 276 -5.33 14.74 -7.27
N ARG A 277 -5.41 14.83 -8.61
CA ARG A 277 -6.12 15.92 -9.30
C ARG A 277 -7.62 15.88 -9.04
N TRP A 278 -8.22 14.69 -9.02
CA TRP A 278 -9.64 14.53 -8.67
C TRP A 278 -9.92 14.99 -7.25
N LEU A 279 -9.05 14.62 -6.30
CA LEU A 279 -9.14 15.08 -4.93
C LEU A 279 -8.97 16.60 -4.82
N GLU A 280 -7.99 17.18 -5.52
CA GLU A 280 -7.80 18.64 -5.54
C GLU A 280 -9.03 19.37 -6.10
N SER A 281 -9.61 18.84 -7.18
CA SER A 281 -10.83 19.38 -7.79
C SER A 281 -12.00 19.34 -6.81
N LEU A 282 -12.16 18.23 -6.08
CA LEU A 282 -13.19 18.08 -5.06
C LEU A 282 -13.02 19.13 -3.94
N LEU A 283 -11.82 19.23 -3.37
CA LEU A 283 -11.52 20.19 -2.30
C LEU A 283 -11.76 21.64 -2.75
N ARG A 284 -11.37 21.99 -3.99
CA ARG A 284 -11.64 23.33 -4.55
C ARG A 284 -13.13 23.60 -4.70
N SER A 285 -13.91 22.60 -5.14
CA SER A 285 -15.37 22.75 -5.24
C SER A 285 -16.05 22.91 -3.88
N GLU A 286 -15.43 22.43 -2.81
CA GLU A 286 -15.88 22.59 -1.41
C GLU A 286 -15.35 23.88 -0.76
N GLY A 287 -14.69 24.76 -1.50
CA GLY A 287 -14.26 26.08 -1.03
C GLY A 287 -12.83 26.14 -0.45
N ALA A 288 -12.00 25.11 -0.66
CA ALA A 288 -10.61 25.15 -0.19
C ALA A 288 -9.79 26.22 -0.93
N ALA A 289 -9.34 27.24 -0.19
CA ALA A 289 -8.50 28.33 -0.72
C ALA A 289 -7.05 27.89 -1.01
N HIS A 290 -6.57 26.84 -0.34
CA HIS A 290 -5.22 26.30 -0.50
C HIS A 290 -5.27 24.77 -0.60
N SER A 291 -4.49 24.17 -1.51
CA SER A 291 -4.37 22.72 -1.59
C SER A 291 -3.33 22.21 -0.59
N GLY A 292 -3.78 21.54 0.47
CA GLY A 292 -2.92 20.85 1.44
C GLY A 292 -2.22 19.59 0.89
N ILE A 293 -2.30 19.32 -0.43
CA ILE A 293 -1.82 18.09 -1.05
C ILE A 293 -0.32 18.20 -1.39
N ARG A 294 0.50 18.51 -0.39
CA ARG A 294 1.97 18.36 -0.43
C ARG A 294 2.45 17.20 0.43
N ASP A 295 1.54 16.30 0.80
CA ASP A 295 1.87 15.12 1.58
C ASP A 295 2.83 14.20 0.78
N PRO A 296 4.05 13.94 1.29
CA PRO A 296 4.98 13.00 0.68
C PRO A 296 4.38 11.60 0.51
N GLU A 297 3.50 11.17 1.42
CA GLU A 297 2.88 9.85 1.34
C GLU A 297 1.96 9.70 0.13
N LEU A 298 1.37 10.82 -0.34
CA LEU A 298 0.51 10.84 -1.53
C LEU A 298 1.30 10.97 -2.84
N THR A 299 2.52 11.52 -2.80
CA THR A 299 3.31 11.89 -3.99
C THR A 299 4.49 10.96 -4.29
N GLN A 300 4.93 10.15 -3.32
CA GLN A 300 6.06 9.21 -3.47
C GLN A 300 5.96 8.32 -4.73
N LEU A 301 4.76 7.81 -5.02
CA LEU A 301 4.53 6.98 -6.21
C LEU A 301 4.72 7.78 -7.51
N GLU A 302 4.30 9.04 -7.55
CA GLU A 302 4.43 9.91 -8.72
C GLU A 302 5.89 10.18 -9.06
N ASP A 303 6.76 10.30 -8.04
CA ASP A 303 8.19 10.51 -8.20
C ASP A 303 8.90 9.27 -8.74
N VAL A 304 8.56 8.07 -8.23
CA VAL A 304 9.10 6.81 -8.73
C VAL A 304 8.65 6.59 -10.18
N THR A 305 7.35 6.76 -10.45
CA THR A 305 6.80 6.65 -11.80
C THR A 305 7.45 7.66 -12.76
N ALA A 306 7.72 8.89 -12.33
CA ALA A 306 8.39 9.91 -13.15
C ALA A 306 9.80 9.52 -13.57
N LYS A 307 10.60 8.97 -12.65
CA LYS A 307 11.97 8.56 -12.97
C LYS A 307 11.96 7.41 -13.97
N VAL A 308 11.13 6.40 -13.73
CA VAL A 308 11.05 5.23 -14.62
C VAL A 308 10.47 5.61 -15.98
N SER A 309 9.38 6.37 -16.02
CA SER A 309 8.76 6.77 -17.28
C SER A 309 9.66 7.67 -18.12
N PHE A 310 10.44 8.56 -17.49
CA PHE A 310 11.43 9.37 -18.20
C PHE A 310 12.49 8.51 -18.88
N VAL A 311 13.04 7.51 -18.18
CA VAL A 311 14.00 6.58 -18.78
C VAL A 311 13.37 5.81 -19.93
N VAL A 312 12.16 5.26 -19.74
CA VAL A 312 11.42 4.55 -20.80
C VAL A 312 11.21 5.46 -22.02
N TRP A 313 10.79 6.70 -21.80
CA TRP A 313 10.58 7.66 -22.88
C TRP A 313 11.87 7.91 -23.67
N VAL A 314 13.01 8.13 -22.99
CA VAL A 314 14.31 8.36 -23.64
C VAL A 314 14.76 7.14 -24.45
N VAL A 315 14.68 5.92 -23.89
CA VAL A 315 15.12 4.71 -24.61
C VAL A 315 14.20 4.39 -25.79
N SER A 316 12.89 4.62 -25.66
CA SER A 316 11.94 4.44 -26.76
C SER A 316 12.13 5.48 -27.86
N ALA A 317 12.41 6.75 -27.51
CA ALA A 317 12.76 7.79 -28.46
C ALA A 317 14.05 7.46 -29.22
N ALA A 318 15.11 7.04 -28.50
CA ALA A 318 16.38 6.65 -29.10
C ALA A 318 16.23 5.43 -30.04
N SER A 319 15.41 4.45 -29.65
CA SER A 319 15.10 3.30 -30.50
C SER A 319 14.34 3.73 -31.77
N MET A 320 13.32 4.57 -31.62
CA MET A 320 12.55 5.12 -32.75
C MET A 320 13.45 5.87 -33.73
N VAL A 321 14.32 6.77 -33.25
CA VAL A 321 15.27 7.51 -34.09
C VAL A 321 16.22 6.56 -34.81
N THR A 322 16.77 5.56 -34.11
CA THR A 322 17.66 4.56 -34.71
C THR A 322 16.97 3.79 -35.84
N LEU A 323 15.69 3.43 -35.66
CA LEU A 323 14.88 2.70 -36.64
C LEU A 323 14.48 3.56 -37.85
N LEU A 324 14.32 4.87 -37.66
CA LEU A 324 14.03 5.81 -38.74
C LEU A 324 15.27 6.11 -39.59
N VAL A 325 16.46 6.12 -38.98
CA VAL A 325 17.72 6.39 -39.68
C VAL A 325 18.22 5.16 -40.45
N ARG A 326 18.16 3.97 -39.84
CA ARG A 326 18.82 2.76 -40.39
C ARG A 326 17.95 1.94 -41.34
N HIS A 327 16.63 2.12 -41.33
CA HIS A 327 15.73 1.29 -42.11
C HIS A 327 14.77 2.14 -42.94
N PRO A 328 14.58 1.82 -44.24
CA PRO A 328 13.61 2.51 -45.06
C PRO A 328 12.21 2.36 -44.48
N ILE A 329 11.39 3.39 -44.69
CA ILE A 329 10.05 3.48 -44.13
C ILE A 329 9.08 3.98 -45.19
N SER A 330 7.96 3.27 -45.30
CA SER A 330 6.84 3.65 -46.17
C SER A 330 6.27 5.01 -45.74
N SER A 331 5.60 5.71 -46.65
CA SER A 331 4.99 7.01 -46.34
C SER A 331 4.00 6.89 -45.17
N GLN A 332 3.17 5.84 -45.15
CA GLN A 332 2.25 5.55 -44.05
C GLN A 332 2.99 5.31 -42.73
N GLY A 333 4.09 4.54 -42.75
CA GLY A 333 4.91 4.31 -41.56
C GLY A 333 5.54 5.58 -41.01
N ARG A 334 5.95 6.53 -41.87
CA ARG A 334 6.49 7.83 -41.44
C ARG A 334 5.43 8.64 -40.71
N PHE A 335 4.23 8.75 -41.28
CA PHE A 335 3.13 9.45 -40.63
C PHE A 335 2.81 8.85 -39.26
N GLY A 336 2.77 7.52 -39.14
CA GLY A 336 2.57 6.84 -37.86
C GLY A 336 3.66 7.16 -36.83
N ALA A 337 4.94 7.07 -37.23
CA ALA A 337 6.06 7.34 -36.33
C ALA A 337 6.10 8.79 -35.86
N PHE A 338 5.95 9.75 -36.79
CA PHE A 338 5.90 11.18 -36.43
C PHE A 338 4.68 11.53 -35.60
N GLY A 339 3.52 10.92 -35.89
CA GLY A 339 2.31 11.06 -35.07
C GLY A 339 2.53 10.60 -33.64
N ALA A 340 3.15 9.43 -33.43
CA ALA A 340 3.45 8.92 -32.10
C ALA A 340 4.44 9.81 -31.33
N ILE A 341 5.49 10.31 -32.00
CA ILE A 341 6.44 11.25 -31.40
C ILE A 341 5.72 12.54 -31.00
N ALA A 342 4.97 13.16 -31.92
CA ALA A 342 4.24 14.39 -31.67
C ALA A 342 3.25 14.22 -30.51
N LEU A 343 2.47 13.14 -30.50
CA LEU A 343 1.55 12.82 -29.42
C LEU A 343 2.29 12.66 -28.08
N SER A 344 3.41 11.93 -28.05
CA SER A 344 4.19 11.74 -26.83
C SER A 344 4.72 13.06 -26.26
N VAL A 345 5.21 13.96 -27.13
CA VAL A 345 5.72 15.28 -26.73
C VAL A 345 4.59 16.16 -26.18
N VAL A 346 3.42 16.15 -26.83
CA VAL A 346 2.24 16.88 -26.35
C VAL A 346 1.81 16.37 -24.97
N LEU A 347 1.73 15.06 -24.77
CA LEU A 347 1.37 14.47 -23.47
C LEU A 347 2.40 14.80 -22.39
N ALA A 348 3.69 14.75 -22.72
CA ALA A 348 4.77 15.12 -21.79
C ALA A 348 4.71 16.62 -21.42
N ALA A 349 4.44 17.50 -22.40
CA ALA A 349 4.28 18.93 -22.16
C ALA A 349 3.07 19.22 -21.26
N ILE A 350 1.96 18.51 -21.45
CA ILE A 350 0.78 18.61 -20.59
C ILE A 350 1.13 18.21 -19.14
N ASP A 351 1.78 17.06 -18.92
CA ASP A 351 2.19 16.64 -17.58
C ASP A 351 3.16 17.65 -16.94
N PHE A 352 4.16 18.12 -17.70
CA PHE A 352 5.11 19.11 -17.22
C PHE A 352 4.43 20.42 -16.80
N ALA A 353 3.54 20.97 -17.64
CA ALA A 353 2.78 22.18 -17.32
C ALA A 353 1.90 22.00 -16.07
N GLN A 354 1.28 20.82 -15.92
CA GLN A 354 0.47 20.51 -14.74
C GLN A 354 1.31 20.39 -13.46
N ARG A 355 2.50 19.79 -13.54
CA ARG A 355 3.43 19.70 -12.41
C ARG A 355 4.02 21.06 -12.04
N TRP A 356 4.35 21.87 -13.05
CA TRP A 356 4.83 23.25 -12.87
C TRP A 356 3.83 24.10 -12.09
N LYS A 357 2.56 24.07 -12.50
CA LYS A 357 1.47 24.78 -11.81
C LYS A 357 1.32 24.34 -10.34
N ARG A 358 1.50 23.05 -10.04
CA ARG A 358 1.42 22.50 -8.66
C ARG A 358 2.58 22.93 -7.77
N ARG A 359 3.79 23.10 -8.33
CA ARG A 359 4.97 23.54 -7.57
C ARG A 359 4.97 25.04 -7.28
N GLY A 360 3.94 25.78 -7.69
CA GLY A 360 3.75 27.19 -7.34
C GLY A 360 4.47 28.18 -8.25
N GLY A 361 5.10 27.72 -9.34
CA GLY A 361 5.97 28.56 -10.17
C GLY A 361 7.17 29.11 -9.39
N PHE A 362 8.25 29.46 -10.08
CA PHE A 362 9.22 30.36 -9.47
C PHE A 362 8.50 31.68 -9.20
N HIS A 363 8.21 32.00 -7.94
CA HIS A 363 8.15 33.41 -7.57
C HIS A 363 9.57 33.94 -7.71
N PRO A 364 9.84 34.92 -8.59
CA PRO A 364 11.14 35.57 -8.67
C PRO A 364 11.51 36.24 -7.35
#